data_AF-A0A6N2KEL0-F1
#
_entry.id   AF-A0A6N2KEL0-F1
#
_cell.length_a   1.000
_cell.length_b   1.000
_cell.length_c   1.000
_cell.angle_alpha   90.00
_cell.angle_beta   90.00
_cell.angle_gamma   90.00
#
_symmetry.space_group_name_H-M   'P 1'
#
loop_
_entity.id
_entity.type
_entity.pdbx_description
1 polymer ?
#
loop_
_entity_poly.entity_id
_entity_poly.type
_entity_poly.pdbx_seq_one_letter_code
_entity_poly.pdbx_strand_id
1 'polypeptide(L)'
;MHCTRETGDPRPIEVHAHDPLRYVGDMLGWLHQALASERELVLALLDPDAVVDTGSTVNRFSKSLENGTGKTESDLTFVLDRIFEGVCRPFKVRVEQVLQSQPSLIIACKLSNTLEFYSYTISDLLGRDTALCYTLWALRDAAQKTFLDILKSRGEKLLRYPPLVSVDLSPPKAVREGVSVLLEIIETHNGMMVPATGKNPDFDPVISALLDPIIQMCEQAAEAHKSKGVGHASRRRMTSDPGQISKSSVDALLSNNSPATSSKNSESPSKIFLINCLCAIQQPLSRHKVAAGYLKKLGEMIENHMHSLVEKEVEAILSRCGLSQKMHYFQKSLNEEGRTAAGTPLVEIEDTSPLSLSECLRAFFGLILGNESSLPEFELMQVPKLRSEAGVQVARSLAEAYTLIYTAIMDPRNGYAEPQSLARHPPDQIRIILGI
;
A
#
# COMPACT_ATOMS: atom_id res chain seq x y z
N MET A 1 -19.64 -65.58 17.99
CA MET A 1 -18.58 -65.50 16.98
C MET A 1 -18.23 -64.03 16.77
N HIS A 2 -16.94 -63.74 16.86
CA HIS A 2 -16.35 -62.44 17.10
C HIS A 2 -16.63 -61.37 16.03
N CYS A 3 -16.80 -60.15 16.53
CA CYS A 3 -16.59 -58.89 15.83
C CYS A 3 -15.25 -58.87 15.08
N THR A 4 -15.28 -58.59 13.78
CA THR A 4 -14.14 -58.01 13.07
C THR A 4 -14.25 -56.49 13.16
N ARG A 5 -13.54 -55.90 14.13
CA ARG A 5 -13.19 -54.48 14.08
C ARG A 5 -12.23 -54.30 12.91
N GLU A 6 -12.69 -53.70 11.82
CA GLU A 6 -11.81 -53.06 10.86
C GLU A 6 -11.18 -51.85 11.55
N THR A 7 -10.00 -52.03 12.13
CA THR A 7 -9.08 -50.92 12.37
C THR A 7 -8.60 -50.47 10.99
N GLY A 8 -9.31 -49.50 10.40
CA GLY A 8 -8.92 -48.89 9.13
C GLY A 8 -7.55 -48.23 9.29
N ASP A 9 -6.55 -48.80 8.65
CA ASP A 9 -5.22 -48.23 8.54
C ASP A 9 -5.36 -46.80 7.96
N PRO A 10 -4.76 -45.77 8.56
CA PRO A 10 -4.83 -44.43 8.01
C PRO A 10 -4.27 -44.43 6.59
N ARG A 11 -4.97 -43.77 5.65
CA ARG A 11 -4.54 -43.70 4.24
C ARG A 11 -3.08 -43.22 4.15
N PRO A 12 -2.27 -43.77 3.23
CA PRO A 12 -0.88 -43.37 3.07
C PRO A 12 -0.75 -41.86 2.90
N ILE A 13 0.21 -41.25 3.58
CA ILE A 13 0.42 -39.79 3.58
C ILE A 13 0.67 -39.28 2.15
N GLU A 14 1.29 -40.10 1.29
CA GLU A 14 1.54 -39.82 -0.13
C GLU A 14 0.27 -39.49 -0.94
N VAL A 15 -0.91 -39.95 -0.51
CA VAL A 15 -2.19 -39.66 -1.19
C VAL A 15 -2.49 -38.16 -1.17
N HIS A 16 -1.98 -37.42 -0.19
CA HIS A 16 -2.21 -35.98 -0.04
C HIS A 16 -1.16 -35.11 -0.75
N ALA A 17 -0.21 -35.67 -1.50
CA ALA A 17 0.86 -34.90 -2.15
C ALA A 17 0.39 -33.78 -3.10
N HIS A 18 -0.88 -33.81 -3.54
CA HIS A 18 -1.51 -32.77 -4.35
C HIS A 18 -1.97 -31.54 -3.52
N ASP A 19 -2.07 -31.67 -2.20
CA ASP A 19 -2.41 -30.60 -1.25
C ASP A 19 -1.20 -30.33 -0.35
N PRO A 20 -0.39 -29.30 -0.67
CA PRO A 20 0.83 -28.96 0.06
C PRO A 20 0.65 -28.81 1.57
N LEU A 21 -0.42 -28.15 2.00
CA LEU A 21 -0.63 -27.85 3.42
C LEU A 21 -1.00 -29.10 4.18
N ARG A 22 -1.92 -29.89 3.63
CA ARG A 22 -2.31 -31.16 4.24
C ARG A 22 -1.16 -32.15 4.25
N TYR A 23 -0.42 -32.26 3.15
CA TYR A 23 0.70 -33.20 3.04
C TYR A 23 1.79 -32.93 4.08
N VAL A 24 2.24 -31.67 4.18
CA VAL A 24 3.25 -31.27 5.17
C VAL A 24 2.69 -31.35 6.59
N GLY A 25 1.44 -30.95 6.79
CA GLY A 25 0.75 -31.06 8.09
C GLY A 25 0.64 -32.50 8.59
N ASP A 26 0.27 -33.45 7.72
CA ASP A 26 0.17 -34.87 8.07
C ASP A 26 1.55 -35.46 8.42
N MET A 27 2.61 -35.09 7.69
CA MET A 27 3.98 -35.50 8.02
C MET A 27 4.44 -34.96 9.38
N LEU A 28 4.15 -33.69 9.67
CA LEU A 28 4.48 -33.06 10.96
C LEU A 28 3.66 -33.65 12.12
N GLY A 29 2.38 -33.90 11.90
CA GLY A 29 1.51 -34.57 12.87
C GLY A 29 1.99 -35.99 13.19
N TRP A 30 2.39 -36.75 12.17
CA TRP A 30 2.99 -38.06 12.35
C TRP A 30 4.31 -37.99 13.13
N LEU A 31 5.20 -37.06 12.80
CA LEU A 31 6.47 -36.86 13.51
C LEU A 31 6.24 -36.54 15.00
N HIS A 32 5.32 -35.63 15.30
CA HIS A 32 4.98 -35.27 16.67
C HIS A 32 4.41 -36.45 17.45
N GLN A 33 3.48 -37.22 16.86
CA GLN A 33 2.89 -38.40 17.49
C GLN A 33 3.93 -39.50 17.73
N ALA A 34 4.78 -39.78 16.74
CA ALA A 34 5.86 -40.75 16.85
C ALA A 34 6.86 -40.36 17.94
N LEU A 35 7.22 -39.07 18.02
CA LEU A 35 8.11 -38.57 19.06
C LEU A 35 7.52 -38.77 20.46
N ALA A 36 6.23 -38.49 20.63
CA ALA A 36 5.56 -38.70 21.91
C ALA A 36 5.56 -40.19 22.33
N SER A 37 5.25 -41.10 21.40
CA SER A 37 5.24 -42.55 21.69
C SER A 37 6.64 -43.10 21.97
N GLU A 38 7.66 -42.69 21.20
CA GLU A 38 9.04 -43.13 21.43
C GLU A 38 9.58 -42.58 22.74
N ARG A 39 9.26 -41.33 23.09
CA ARG A 39 9.65 -40.74 24.38
C ARG A 39 9.06 -41.52 25.55
N GLU A 40 7.78 -41.90 25.48
CA GLU A 40 7.12 -42.72 26.49
C GLU A 40 7.77 -44.11 26.62
N LEU A 41 8.05 -44.76 25.48
CA LEU A 41 8.69 -46.08 25.45
C LEU A 41 10.10 -46.05 26.04
N VAL A 42 10.93 -45.10 25.63
CA VAL A 42 12.31 -44.97 26.12
C VAL A 42 12.32 -44.62 27.61
N LEU A 43 11.40 -43.77 28.08
CA LEU A 43 11.23 -43.52 29.51
C LEU A 43 10.88 -44.79 30.29
N ALA A 44 9.95 -45.60 29.79
CA ALA A 44 9.58 -46.88 30.42
C ALA A 44 10.74 -47.89 30.46
N LEU A 45 11.66 -47.83 29.49
CA LEU A 45 12.84 -48.70 29.42
C LEU A 45 14.00 -48.21 30.33
N LEU A 46 14.20 -46.90 30.44
CA LEU A 46 15.29 -46.30 31.21
C LEU A 46 14.97 -46.18 32.71
N ASP A 47 13.68 -46.13 33.07
CA ASP A 47 13.22 -46.04 34.47
C ASP A 47 12.01 -46.97 34.72
N PRO A 48 12.25 -48.28 34.90
CA PRO A 48 11.19 -49.25 35.14
C PRO A 48 10.46 -49.07 36.49
N ASP A 49 11.06 -48.36 37.45
CA ASP A 49 10.47 -48.12 38.79
C ASP A 49 9.52 -46.91 38.81
N ALA A 50 9.59 -46.00 37.83
CA ALA A 50 8.65 -44.87 37.69
C ALA A 50 7.22 -45.27 37.28
N VAL A 51 7.02 -46.52 36.85
CA VAL A 51 5.72 -47.08 36.41
C VAL A 51 4.83 -47.49 37.58
N VAL A 52 5.39 -47.65 38.80
CA VAL A 52 4.63 -48.13 39.97
C VAL A 52 3.82 -47.01 40.66
N ASP A 53 4.10 -45.74 40.38
CA ASP A 53 3.38 -44.59 40.95
C ASP A 53 2.43 -43.95 39.92
N THR A 54 1.49 -44.74 39.41
CA THR A 54 0.34 -44.29 38.60
C THR A 54 -0.69 -43.55 39.47
N GLY A 55 -0.29 -42.40 40.01
CA GLY A 55 -1.14 -41.48 40.75
C GLY A 55 -1.06 -40.06 40.19
N SER A 56 -1.97 -39.72 39.27
CA SER A 56 -2.25 -38.37 38.76
C SER A 56 -1.14 -37.69 37.92
N THR A 57 -1.30 -37.77 36.61
CA THR A 57 -0.49 -37.15 35.54
C THR A 57 -0.47 -35.61 35.52
N VAL A 58 -1.17 -34.93 36.44
CA VAL A 58 -1.30 -33.46 36.41
C VAL A 58 -0.26 -32.75 37.29
N ASN A 59 0.33 -33.42 38.29
CA ASN A 59 1.19 -32.75 39.29
C ASN A 59 2.70 -33.03 39.16
N ARG A 60 3.14 -33.78 38.13
CA ARG A 60 4.56 -34.15 37.94
C ARG A 60 5.40 -33.04 37.29
N PHE A 61 4.77 -32.00 36.71
CA PHE A 61 5.47 -30.89 36.06
C PHE A 61 6.22 -29.94 37.02
N SER A 62 6.02 -30.03 38.35
CA SER A 62 6.55 -29.02 39.29
C SER A 62 7.41 -29.55 40.45
N LYS A 63 7.62 -30.86 40.61
CA LYS A 63 8.31 -31.42 41.80
C LYS A 63 9.27 -32.60 41.54
N SER A 64 10.09 -32.56 40.49
CA SER A 64 11.20 -33.52 40.32
C SER A 64 12.52 -32.82 39.99
N LEU A 65 12.87 -31.85 40.82
CA LEU A 65 14.19 -31.25 40.83
C LEU A 65 14.79 -31.60 42.18
N GLU A 66 15.62 -32.64 42.24
CA GLU A 66 16.83 -32.70 43.09
C GLU A 66 17.49 -34.09 42.99
N ASN A 67 18.61 -34.11 42.25
CA ASN A 67 19.78 -34.99 42.40
C ASN A 67 19.91 -36.31 41.60
N GLY A 68 19.04 -36.62 40.64
CA GLY A 68 19.25 -37.74 39.70
C GLY A 68 18.73 -37.55 38.26
N THR A 69 17.87 -36.56 38.03
CA THR A 69 17.03 -36.41 36.83
C THR A 69 17.76 -35.96 35.56
N GLY A 70 18.82 -35.15 35.69
CA GLY A 70 19.50 -34.56 34.52
C GLY A 70 20.23 -35.57 33.63
N LYS A 71 20.71 -36.69 34.21
CA LYS A 71 21.39 -37.75 33.45
C LYS A 71 20.38 -38.59 32.66
N THR A 72 19.26 -38.96 33.27
CA THR A 72 18.18 -39.70 32.59
C THR A 72 17.57 -38.87 31.46
N GLU A 73 17.42 -37.55 31.64
CA GLU A 73 16.93 -36.66 30.60
C GLU A 73 17.94 -36.49 29.44
N SER A 74 19.23 -36.40 29.74
CA SER A 74 20.27 -36.37 28.68
C SER A 74 20.37 -37.69 27.93
N ASP A 75 20.26 -38.82 28.63
CA ASP A 75 20.31 -40.16 28.03
C ASP A 75 19.06 -40.41 27.17
N LEU A 76 17.87 -40.00 27.65
CA LEU A 76 16.61 -40.01 26.89
C LEU A 76 16.74 -39.20 25.60
N THR A 77 17.24 -37.97 25.71
CA THR A 77 17.40 -37.07 24.56
C THR A 77 18.37 -37.65 23.53
N PHE A 78 19.49 -38.23 23.98
CA PHE A 78 20.47 -38.88 23.11
C PHE A 78 19.87 -40.06 22.33
N VAL A 79 19.10 -40.92 23.01
CA VAL A 79 18.45 -42.08 22.37
C VAL A 79 17.42 -41.61 21.36
N LEU A 80 16.56 -40.64 21.71
CA LEU A 80 15.56 -40.11 20.81
C LEU A 80 16.17 -39.41 19.59
N ASP A 81 17.23 -38.62 19.77
CA ASP A 81 17.95 -37.98 18.66
C ASP A 81 18.45 -39.03 17.66
N ARG A 82 18.99 -40.16 18.15
CA ARG A 82 19.44 -41.26 17.29
C ARG A 82 18.29 -41.97 16.56
N ILE A 83 17.14 -42.15 17.20
CA ILE A 83 15.95 -42.76 16.58
C ILE A 83 15.43 -41.87 15.43
N PHE A 84 15.35 -40.56 15.65
CA PHE A 84 14.80 -39.61 14.68
C PHE A 84 15.83 -39.11 13.65
N GLU A 85 17.13 -39.38 13.82
CA GLU A 85 18.17 -39.05 12.82
C GLU A 85 17.81 -39.60 11.43
N GLY A 86 17.30 -40.83 11.37
CA GLY A 86 16.95 -41.52 10.12
C GLY A 86 15.80 -40.87 9.33
N VAL A 87 14.87 -40.17 10.00
CA VAL A 87 13.71 -39.55 9.34
C VAL A 87 13.99 -38.15 8.80
N CYS A 88 15.06 -37.50 9.28
CA CYS A 88 15.39 -36.13 8.91
C CYS A 88 15.56 -35.93 7.40
N ARG A 89 16.36 -36.79 6.75
CA ARG A 89 16.62 -36.70 5.31
C ARG A 89 15.37 -36.91 4.44
N PRO A 90 14.59 -38.00 4.57
CA PRO A 90 13.40 -38.20 3.75
C PRO A 90 12.32 -37.14 3.99
N PHE A 91 12.13 -36.70 5.25
CA PHE A 91 11.21 -35.60 5.56
C PHE A 91 11.64 -34.30 4.87
N LYS A 92 12.93 -33.94 5.01
CA LYS A 92 13.50 -32.75 4.37
C LYS A 92 13.29 -32.73 2.86
N VAL A 93 13.64 -33.83 2.18
CA VAL A 93 13.49 -33.93 0.72
C VAL A 93 12.03 -33.73 0.29
N ARG A 94 11.07 -34.32 1.00
CA ARG A 94 9.64 -34.19 0.67
C ARG A 94 9.13 -32.76 0.86
N VAL A 95 9.50 -32.09 1.95
CA VAL A 95 9.10 -30.69 2.16
C VAL A 95 9.77 -29.76 1.16
N GLU A 96 11.06 -29.96 0.84
CA GLU A 96 11.76 -29.18 -0.18
C GLU A 96 11.12 -29.34 -1.57
N GLN A 97 10.67 -30.55 -1.93
CA GLN A 97 9.94 -30.79 -3.17
C GLN A 97 8.62 -30.00 -3.24
N VAL A 98 7.89 -29.93 -2.13
CA VAL A 98 6.66 -29.11 -2.02
C VAL A 98 6.97 -27.62 -2.20
N LEU A 99 8.07 -27.14 -1.63
CA LEU A 99 8.47 -25.73 -1.80
C LEU A 99 8.92 -25.44 -3.24
N GLN A 100 9.56 -26.41 -3.91
CA GLN A 100 10.00 -26.31 -5.30
C GLN A 100 8.85 -26.40 -6.31
N SER A 101 7.68 -26.94 -5.93
CA SER A 101 6.52 -27.08 -6.82
C SER A 101 5.75 -25.78 -7.05
N GLN A 102 6.35 -24.62 -6.77
CA GLN A 102 5.75 -23.28 -6.91
C GLN A 102 4.41 -23.14 -6.17
N PRO A 103 4.40 -23.30 -4.82
CA PRO A 103 3.19 -23.09 -4.04
C PRO A 103 2.69 -21.64 -4.18
N SER A 104 1.39 -21.43 -3.95
CA SER A 104 0.85 -20.08 -3.87
C SER A 104 1.48 -19.30 -2.70
N LEU A 105 1.47 -17.97 -2.80
CA LEU A 105 2.03 -17.10 -1.75
C LEU A 105 1.45 -17.40 -0.36
N ILE A 106 0.13 -17.62 -0.30
CA ILE A 106 -0.57 -17.95 0.96
C ILE A 106 -0.17 -19.32 1.48
N ILE A 107 -0.02 -20.32 0.60
CA ILE A 107 0.44 -21.65 0.99
C ILE A 107 1.87 -21.58 1.55
N ALA A 108 2.78 -20.86 0.90
CA ALA A 108 4.15 -20.69 1.40
C ALA A 108 4.19 -20.01 2.79
N CYS A 109 3.35 -18.98 3.00
CA CYS A 109 3.20 -18.33 4.30
C CYS A 109 2.68 -19.31 5.36
N LYS A 110 1.59 -20.04 5.07
CA LYS A 110 1.02 -21.04 5.97
C LYS A 110 2.01 -22.15 6.31
N LEU A 111 2.73 -22.69 5.32
CA LEU A 111 3.76 -23.71 5.52
C LEU A 111 4.89 -23.21 6.43
N SER A 112 5.38 -21.99 6.21
CA SER A 112 6.39 -21.37 7.07
C SER A 112 5.93 -21.33 8.52
N ASN A 113 4.69 -20.91 8.75
CA ASN A 113 4.17 -20.79 10.11
C ASN A 113 3.88 -22.15 10.76
N THR A 114 3.37 -23.12 10.00
CA THR A 114 3.17 -24.49 10.49
C THR A 114 4.50 -25.13 10.88
N LEU A 115 5.53 -25.00 10.03
CA LEU A 115 6.88 -25.47 10.34
C LEU A 115 7.45 -24.78 11.58
N GLU A 116 7.22 -23.48 11.74
CA GLU A 116 7.64 -22.73 12.94
C GLU A 116 6.96 -23.27 14.20
N PHE A 117 5.64 -23.43 14.18
CA PHE A 117 4.89 -24.01 15.29
C PHE A 117 5.45 -25.37 15.70
N TYR A 118 5.59 -26.31 14.76
CA TYR A 118 6.12 -27.63 15.06
C TYR A 118 7.60 -27.61 15.46
N SER A 119 8.40 -26.66 14.97
CA SER A 119 9.78 -26.48 15.41
C SER A 119 9.84 -26.20 16.91
N TYR A 120 8.95 -25.35 17.43
CA TYR A 120 8.83 -25.10 18.87
C TYR A 120 8.27 -26.30 19.62
N THR A 121 7.15 -26.87 19.17
CA THR A 121 6.52 -28.03 19.84
C THR A 121 7.48 -29.22 19.98
N ILE A 122 8.22 -29.54 18.91
CA ILE A 122 9.20 -30.64 18.93
C ILE A 122 10.43 -30.27 19.75
N SER A 123 10.90 -29.01 19.71
CA SER A 123 12.00 -28.55 20.55
C SER A 123 11.70 -28.65 22.05
N ASP A 124 10.45 -28.42 22.47
CA ASP A 124 10.02 -28.56 23.86
C ASP A 124 10.02 -30.03 24.33
N LEU A 125 9.84 -30.98 23.40
CA LEU A 125 9.79 -32.42 23.70
C LEU A 125 11.14 -33.13 23.55
N LEU A 126 11.99 -32.68 22.63
CA LEU A 126 13.24 -33.35 22.26
C LEU A 126 14.50 -32.54 22.63
N GLY A 127 14.34 -31.26 22.95
CA GLY A 127 15.47 -30.35 23.13
C GLY A 127 15.95 -29.73 21.81
N ARG A 128 16.55 -28.54 21.90
CA ARG A 128 16.89 -27.70 20.74
C ARG A 128 18.07 -28.21 19.91
N ASP A 129 18.98 -28.94 20.55
CA ASP A 129 20.25 -29.39 19.94
C ASP A 129 20.16 -30.81 19.38
N THR A 130 19.14 -31.07 18.57
CA THR A 130 18.87 -32.38 17.95
C THR A 130 18.72 -32.29 16.45
N ALA A 131 19.06 -33.37 15.73
CA ALA A 131 19.06 -33.42 14.28
C ALA A 131 17.68 -33.09 13.68
N LEU A 132 16.61 -33.56 14.33
CA LEU A 132 15.24 -33.27 13.93
C LEU A 132 14.89 -31.78 14.10
N CYS A 133 15.28 -31.17 15.22
CA CYS A 133 15.07 -29.74 15.45
C CYS A 133 15.81 -28.88 14.43
N TYR A 134 17.10 -29.16 14.17
CA TYR A 134 17.84 -28.43 13.13
C TYR A 134 17.21 -28.60 11.74
N THR A 135 16.67 -29.78 11.43
CA THR A 135 15.98 -30.03 10.16
C THR A 135 14.70 -29.21 10.04
N LEU A 136 13.88 -29.15 11.09
CA LEU A 136 12.63 -28.37 11.10
C LEU A 136 12.90 -26.87 10.95
N TRP A 137 13.87 -26.34 11.69
CA TRP A 137 14.28 -24.93 11.57
C TRP A 137 14.80 -24.60 10.16
N ALA A 138 15.64 -25.46 9.58
CA ALA A 138 16.12 -25.26 8.21
C ALA A 138 14.99 -25.26 7.18
N LEU A 139 13.99 -26.13 7.34
CA LEU A 139 12.80 -26.19 6.47
C LEU A 139 11.90 -24.97 6.65
N ARG A 140 11.72 -24.51 7.89
CA ARG A 140 11.01 -23.27 8.22
C ARG A 140 11.65 -22.07 7.52
N ASP A 141 12.98 -21.97 7.57
CA ASP A 141 13.72 -20.90 6.88
C ASP A 141 13.62 -21.02 5.36
N ALA A 142 13.64 -22.24 4.81
CA ALA A 142 13.42 -22.47 3.38
C ALA A 142 12.00 -22.06 2.93
N ALA A 143 10.98 -22.34 3.75
CA ALA A 143 9.59 -21.94 3.48
C ALA A 143 9.43 -20.42 3.56
N GLN A 144 10.02 -19.76 4.57
CA GLN A 144 10.01 -18.30 4.67
C GLN A 144 10.73 -17.66 3.48
N LYS A 145 11.89 -18.19 3.08
CA LYS A 145 12.61 -17.72 1.89
C LYS A 145 11.76 -17.85 0.63
N THR A 146 11.10 -19.01 0.44
CA THR A 146 10.20 -19.23 -0.70
C THR A 146 9.06 -18.21 -0.73
N PHE A 147 8.45 -17.90 0.42
CA PHE A 147 7.44 -16.85 0.55
C PHE A 147 7.97 -15.47 0.12
N LEU A 148 9.15 -15.07 0.59
CA LEU A 148 9.77 -13.79 0.24
C LEU A 148 10.16 -13.72 -1.24
N ASP A 149 10.67 -14.81 -1.81
CA ASP A 149 11.03 -14.91 -3.23
C ASP A 149 9.79 -14.79 -4.14
N ILE A 150 8.65 -15.37 -3.74
CA ILE A 150 7.37 -15.21 -4.44
C ILE A 150 6.90 -13.75 -4.38
N LEU A 151 6.96 -13.09 -3.22
CA LEU A 151 6.62 -11.66 -3.08
C LEU A 151 7.46 -10.80 -4.03
N LYS A 152 8.78 -10.99 -3.99
CA LYS A 152 9.72 -10.25 -4.83
C LYS A 152 9.42 -10.46 -6.32
N SER A 153 9.25 -11.71 -6.76
CA SER A 153 8.94 -12.04 -8.15
C SER A 153 7.61 -11.41 -8.62
N ARG A 154 6.60 -11.37 -7.74
CA ARG A 154 5.31 -10.72 -8.05
C ARG A 154 5.50 -9.21 -8.27
N GLY A 155 6.25 -8.54 -7.39
CA GLY A 155 6.57 -7.12 -7.53
C GLY A 155 7.33 -6.80 -8.82
N GLU A 156 8.37 -7.57 -9.13
CA GLU A 156 9.17 -7.40 -10.35
C GLU A 156 8.33 -7.58 -11.63
N LYS A 157 7.44 -8.58 -11.67
CA LYS A 157 6.52 -8.80 -12.79
C LYS A 157 5.56 -7.63 -12.98
N LEU A 158 5.08 -7.05 -11.87
CA LEU A 158 4.15 -5.93 -11.89
C LEU A 158 4.80 -4.67 -12.46
N LEU A 159 6.02 -4.36 -11.99
CA LEU A 159 6.79 -3.19 -12.44
C LEU A 159 7.26 -3.30 -13.90
N ARG A 160 7.46 -4.52 -14.39
CA ARG A 160 7.86 -4.74 -15.80
C ARG A 160 6.76 -4.37 -16.80
N TYR A 161 5.49 -4.48 -16.40
CA TYR A 161 4.35 -4.20 -17.29
C TYR A 161 3.27 -3.38 -16.56
N PRO A 162 3.50 -2.07 -16.31
CA PRO A 162 2.52 -1.22 -15.66
C PRO A 162 1.23 -1.15 -16.51
N PRO A 163 0.05 -1.24 -15.88
CA PRO A 163 -1.23 -1.15 -16.57
C PRO A 163 -1.45 0.28 -17.11
N LEU A 164 -2.30 0.38 -18.13
CA LEU A 164 -2.74 1.67 -18.62
C LEU A 164 -3.73 2.30 -17.63
N VAL A 165 -3.59 3.61 -17.39
CA VAL A 165 -4.58 4.39 -16.64
C VAL A 165 -5.90 4.41 -17.42
N SER A 166 -6.99 4.10 -16.73
CA SER A 166 -8.34 4.12 -17.29
C SER A 166 -8.87 5.55 -17.40
N VAL A 167 -9.86 5.76 -18.28
CA VAL A 167 -10.44 7.09 -18.52
C VAL A 167 -11.17 7.62 -17.29
N ASP A 168 -11.74 6.72 -16.47
CA ASP A 168 -12.41 7.04 -15.21
C ASP A 168 -11.44 7.21 -14.03
N LEU A 169 -10.13 7.13 -14.27
CA LEU A 169 -9.07 7.21 -13.25
C LEU A 169 -9.25 6.20 -12.11
N SER A 170 -9.84 5.04 -12.42
CA SER A 170 -10.08 4.00 -11.44
C SER A 170 -8.82 3.19 -11.12
N PRO A 171 -8.69 2.71 -9.87
CA PRO A 171 -7.55 1.89 -9.47
C PRO A 171 -7.43 0.61 -10.33
N PRO A 172 -6.22 0.23 -10.76
CA PRO A 172 -6.01 -1.01 -11.50
C PRO A 172 -6.40 -2.26 -10.69
N LYS A 173 -6.76 -3.34 -11.37
CA LYS A 173 -7.10 -4.64 -10.73
C LYS A 173 -6.00 -5.16 -9.79
N ALA A 174 -4.74 -4.94 -10.15
CA ALA A 174 -3.59 -5.31 -9.34
C ALA A 174 -3.61 -4.69 -7.92
N VAL A 175 -4.17 -3.48 -7.76
CA VAL A 175 -4.33 -2.84 -6.44
C VAL A 175 -5.28 -3.68 -5.58
N ARG A 176 -6.45 -4.02 -6.12
CA ARG A 176 -7.46 -4.83 -5.41
C ARG A 176 -6.93 -6.22 -5.07
N GLU A 177 -6.28 -6.88 -6.02
CA GLU A 177 -5.69 -8.20 -5.83
C GLU A 177 -4.54 -8.20 -4.81
N GLY A 178 -3.73 -7.15 -4.78
CA GLY A 178 -2.67 -6.98 -3.79
C GLY A 178 -3.21 -6.81 -2.38
N VAL A 179 -4.19 -5.93 -2.22
CA VAL A 179 -4.86 -5.69 -0.92
C VAL A 179 -5.58 -6.96 -0.44
N SER A 180 -6.30 -7.66 -1.32
CA SER A 180 -6.98 -8.92 -0.96
C SER A 180 -6.00 -9.96 -0.42
N VAL A 181 -4.84 -10.11 -1.09
CA VAL A 181 -3.80 -11.04 -0.64
C VAL A 181 -3.19 -10.60 0.69
N LEU A 182 -2.96 -9.30 0.91
CA LEU A 182 -2.47 -8.80 2.19
C LEU A 182 -3.45 -9.10 3.33
N LEU A 183 -4.74 -8.88 3.10
CA LEU A 183 -5.78 -9.20 4.08
C LEU A 183 -5.78 -10.70 4.42
N GLU A 184 -5.66 -11.57 3.41
CA GLU A 184 -5.58 -13.01 3.64
C GLU A 184 -4.31 -13.42 4.43
N ILE A 185 -3.17 -12.75 4.21
CA ILE A 185 -1.95 -12.97 5.01
C ILE A 185 -2.18 -12.54 6.46
N ILE A 186 -2.80 -11.37 6.69
CA ILE A 186 -3.12 -10.86 8.03
C ILE A 186 -4.11 -11.80 8.75
N GLU A 187 -5.15 -12.27 8.06
CA GLU A 187 -6.12 -13.23 8.59
C GLU A 187 -5.47 -14.57 8.92
N THR A 188 -4.62 -15.07 8.02
CA THR A 188 -3.83 -16.29 8.23
C THR A 188 -3.02 -16.20 9.50
N HIS A 189 -2.38 -15.05 9.75
CA HIS A 189 -1.62 -14.83 10.97
C HIS A 189 -2.51 -14.73 12.21
N ASN A 190 -3.60 -13.97 12.16
CA ASN A 190 -4.52 -13.83 13.29
C ASN A 190 -5.18 -15.16 13.69
N GLY A 191 -5.36 -16.08 12.74
CA GLY A 191 -5.86 -17.43 13.00
C GLY A 191 -4.88 -18.33 13.77
N MET A 192 -3.61 -17.94 13.88
CA MET A 192 -2.62 -18.69 14.64
C MET A 192 -2.67 -18.25 16.11
N MET A 193 -3.27 -19.08 16.95
CA MET A 193 -3.64 -18.70 18.32
C MET A 193 -2.46 -18.41 19.27
N VAL A 194 -1.20 -18.60 18.90
CA VAL A 194 -0.03 -18.26 19.72
C VAL A 194 1.19 -18.00 18.81
N PRO A 195 1.82 -16.81 18.82
CA PRO A 195 3.20 -16.68 18.35
C PRO A 195 4.06 -17.50 19.30
N ALA A 196 4.69 -18.57 18.84
CA ALA A 196 5.50 -19.44 19.69
C ALA A 196 6.69 -18.71 20.37
N THR A 197 7.04 -17.52 19.86
CA THR A 197 8.02 -16.58 20.42
C THR A 197 7.46 -15.60 21.45
N GLY A 198 6.14 -15.52 21.65
CA GLY A 198 5.48 -14.52 22.48
C GLY A 198 5.56 -13.07 21.96
N LYS A 199 6.20 -12.84 20.80
CA LYS A 199 6.31 -11.54 20.14
C LYS A 199 5.50 -11.56 18.85
N ASN A 200 4.67 -10.55 18.65
CA ASN A 200 4.05 -10.34 17.35
C ASN A 200 5.15 -10.04 16.31
N PRO A 201 5.16 -10.73 15.17
CA PRO A 201 6.12 -10.44 14.11
C PRO A 201 5.91 -9.03 13.59
N ASP A 202 6.99 -8.40 13.16
CA ASP A 202 6.92 -7.13 12.46
C ASP A 202 6.28 -7.36 11.08
N PHE A 203 5.09 -6.80 10.89
CA PHE A 203 4.34 -6.89 9.64
C PHE A 203 4.78 -5.85 8.61
N ASP A 204 5.45 -4.78 9.03
CA ASP A 204 5.80 -3.68 8.14
C ASP A 204 6.66 -4.13 6.94
N PRO A 205 7.65 -5.05 7.07
CA PRO A 205 8.40 -5.56 5.93
C PRO A 205 7.54 -6.33 4.92
N VAL A 206 6.56 -7.10 5.40
CA VAL A 206 5.65 -7.88 4.54
C VAL A 206 4.67 -6.97 3.81
N ILE A 207 4.11 -5.99 4.53
CA ILE A 207 3.23 -4.96 3.96
C ILE A 207 3.98 -4.18 2.88
N SER A 208 5.19 -3.69 3.19
CA SER A 208 6.00 -2.89 2.27
C SER A 208 6.42 -3.71 1.04
N ALA A 209 6.88 -4.96 1.21
CA ALA A 209 7.26 -5.83 0.11
C ALA A 209 6.11 -6.14 -0.86
N LEU A 210 4.86 -6.12 -0.37
CA LEU A 210 3.68 -6.39 -1.20
C LEU A 210 3.09 -5.12 -1.82
N LEU A 211 2.97 -4.03 -1.05
CA LEU A 211 2.26 -2.81 -1.46
C LEU A 211 3.16 -1.80 -2.17
N ASP A 212 4.43 -1.67 -1.80
CA ASP A 212 5.32 -0.68 -2.43
C ASP A 212 5.48 -0.90 -3.93
N PRO A 213 5.65 -2.13 -4.45
CA PRO A 213 5.67 -2.37 -5.90
C PRO A 213 4.35 -2.01 -6.59
N ILE A 214 3.21 -2.13 -5.89
CA ILE A 214 1.89 -1.75 -6.43
C ILE A 214 1.79 -0.22 -6.51
N ILE A 215 2.23 0.48 -5.47
CA ILE A 215 2.26 1.95 -5.46
C ILE A 215 3.18 2.47 -6.55
N GLN A 216 4.40 1.93 -6.66
CA GLN A 216 5.36 2.28 -7.71
C GLN A 216 4.80 2.00 -9.12
N MET A 217 4.07 0.88 -9.30
CA MET A 217 3.37 0.59 -10.55
C MET A 217 2.33 1.68 -10.87
N CYS A 218 1.55 2.13 -9.88
CA CYS A 218 0.60 3.22 -10.06
C CYS A 218 1.31 4.55 -10.40
N GLU A 219 2.43 4.86 -9.76
CA GLU A 219 3.25 6.04 -10.07
C GLU A 219 3.77 6.03 -11.51
N GLN A 220 4.31 4.90 -11.96
CA GLN A 220 4.76 4.73 -13.36
C GLN A 220 3.61 4.85 -14.35
N ALA A 221 2.44 4.28 -14.03
CA ALA A 221 1.25 4.41 -14.87
C ALA A 221 0.77 5.87 -14.95
N ALA A 222 0.78 6.59 -13.83
CA ALA A 222 0.42 8.00 -13.74
C ALA A 222 1.37 8.89 -14.55
N GLU A 223 2.68 8.62 -14.51
CA GLU A 223 3.70 9.35 -15.27
C GLU A 223 3.60 9.08 -16.78
N ALA A 224 3.38 7.82 -17.17
CA ALA A 224 3.09 7.46 -18.56
C ALA A 224 1.80 8.10 -19.08
N HIS A 225 0.84 8.41 -18.20
CA HIS A 225 -0.38 9.13 -18.56
C HIS A 225 -0.13 10.63 -18.80
N LYS A 226 0.73 11.28 -17.99
CA LYS A 226 1.12 12.70 -18.21
C LYS A 226 1.74 12.91 -19.58
N SER A 227 2.69 12.04 -19.96
CA SER A 227 3.43 12.17 -21.23
C SER A 227 2.58 11.95 -22.48
N LYS A 228 1.47 11.19 -22.39
CA LYS A 228 0.53 10.99 -23.52
C LYS A 228 -0.37 12.21 -23.79
N GLY A 229 -0.53 13.12 -22.82
CA GLY A 229 -1.15 14.43 -23.05
C GLY A 229 -0.31 15.34 -23.96
N VAL A 230 0.99 15.05 -24.11
CA VAL A 230 1.95 15.83 -24.91
C VAL A 230 2.11 15.26 -26.33
N GLY A 231 1.59 14.06 -26.61
CA GLY A 231 1.74 13.42 -27.91
C GLY A 231 0.70 12.34 -28.17
N HIS A 232 -0.18 12.62 -29.13
CA HIS A 232 -0.98 11.66 -29.88
C HIS A 232 -2.22 11.04 -29.22
N ALA A 233 -3.36 11.62 -29.61
CA ALA A 233 -4.57 10.90 -30.05
C ALA A 233 -4.35 10.01 -31.30
N SER A 234 -3.11 9.63 -31.61
CA SER A 234 -2.73 8.86 -32.80
C SER A 234 -1.89 7.64 -32.42
N ARG A 235 -2.55 6.66 -31.81
CA ARG A 235 -2.17 5.24 -31.89
C ARG A 235 -3.42 4.40 -31.67
N ARG A 236 -4.40 4.55 -32.59
CA ARG A 236 -5.24 3.41 -32.96
C ARG A 236 -4.26 2.33 -33.44
N ARG A 237 -4.14 1.26 -32.67
CA ARG A 237 -3.36 0.10 -33.08
C ARG A 237 -4.13 -0.54 -34.24
N MET A 238 -3.51 -0.47 -35.40
CA MET A 238 -3.94 -1.01 -36.68
C MET A 238 -4.25 -2.51 -36.54
N THR A 239 -5.50 -2.88 -36.74
CA THR A 239 -5.85 -4.17 -37.34
C THR A 239 -5.92 -3.93 -38.83
N SER A 240 -5.07 -4.61 -39.57
CA SER A 240 -4.90 -4.52 -41.02
C SER A 240 -6.18 -4.92 -41.76
N ASP A 241 -6.76 -3.98 -42.50
CA ASP A 241 -7.66 -4.26 -43.63
C ASP A 241 -7.35 -3.25 -44.75
N PRO A 242 -6.93 -3.67 -45.97
CA PRO A 242 -6.54 -2.74 -47.02
C PRO A 242 -7.73 -2.44 -47.93
N GLY A 243 -8.33 -1.25 -47.78
CA GLY A 243 -9.34 -0.77 -48.71
C GLY A 243 -9.74 0.69 -48.52
N GLN A 244 -9.45 1.50 -49.55
CA GLN A 244 -10.09 2.79 -49.89
C GLN A 244 -9.57 4.09 -49.24
N ILE A 245 -8.58 4.66 -49.94
CA ILE A 245 -8.50 6.01 -50.54
C ILE A 245 -9.50 7.10 -50.09
N SER A 246 -8.89 8.24 -49.74
CA SER A 246 -9.35 9.64 -49.78
C SER A 246 -10.27 10.16 -48.68
N LYS A 247 -9.75 11.10 -47.89
CA LYS A 247 -10.41 12.38 -47.59
C LYS A 247 -9.43 13.41 -46.98
N SER A 248 -9.17 14.43 -47.80
CA SER A 248 -9.08 15.85 -47.46
C SER A 248 -8.08 16.31 -46.39
N SER A 249 -6.92 16.74 -46.86
CA SER A 249 -5.82 17.38 -46.11
C SER A 249 -6.12 18.81 -45.64
N VAL A 250 -7.38 19.26 -45.65
CA VAL A 250 -7.74 20.67 -45.48
C VAL A 250 -8.41 20.95 -44.12
N ASP A 251 -8.98 19.94 -43.45
CA ASP A 251 -9.58 20.10 -42.10
C ASP A 251 -8.54 20.11 -40.97
N ALA A 252 -7.31 19.63 -41.23
CA ALA A 252 -6.25 19.60 -40.21
C ALA A 252 -5.60 20.98 -39.95
N LEU A 253 -5.88 21.98 -40.79
CA LEU A 253 -5.29 23.32 -40.66
C LEU A 253 -6.17 24.34 -39.93
N LEU A 254 -7.45 24.05 -39.71
CA LEU A 254 -8.39 24.98 -39.06
C LEU A 254 -8.54 24.75 -37.55
N SER A 255 -7.96 23.68 -36.99
CA SER A 255 -8.03 23.37 -35.55
C SER A 255 -6.85 23.91 -34.72
N ASN A 256 -5.88 24.59 -35.34
CA ASN A 256 -4.61 24.97 -34.70
C ASN A 256 -4.59 26.36 -34.03
N ASN A 257 -5.74 27.05 -33.92
CA ASN A 257 -5.81 28.36 -33.28
C ASN A 257 -6.40 28.30 -31.86
N SER A 258 -5.76 27.52 -30.98
CA SER A 258 -5.90 27.71 -29.53
C SER A 258 -4.51 27.77 -28.91
N PRO A 259 -4.14 28.88 -28.26
CA PRO A 259 -2.78 29.07 -27.77
C PRO A 259 -2.53 28.14 -26.58
N ALA A 260 -1.52 27.28 -26.70
CA ALA A 260 -0.60 26.82 -25.64
C ALA A 260 -1.12 26.55 -24.21
N THR A 261 -2.37 26.11 -24.03
CA THR A 261 -2.98 25.85 -22.70
C THR A 261 -3.15 24.37 -22.37
N SER A 262 -2.89 23.46 -23.31
CA SER A 262 -3.13 22.02 -23.13
C SER A 262 -2.02 21.27 -22.38
N SER A 263 -0.82 21.85 -22.20
CA SER A 263 0.31 21.10 -21.63
C SER A 263 0.33 21.04 -20.09
N LYS A 264 -0.41 21.92 -19.40
CA LYS A 264 -0.45 21.95 -17.92
C LYS A 264 -1.59 21.13 -17.30
N ASN A 265 -2.67 20.87 -18.05
CA ASN A 265 -3.86 20.18 -17.53
C ASN A 265 -3.73 18.65 -17.44
N SER A 266 -2.63 18.05 -17.90
CA SER A 266 -2.43 16.59 -17.82
C SER A 266 -1.91 16.11 -16.46
N GLU A 267 -1.44 17.01 -15.59
CA GLU A 267 -0.93 16.64 -14.27
C GLU A 267 -2.04 16.34 -13.26
N SER A 268 -3.15 17.09 -13.30
CA SER A 268 -4.28 16.92 -12.37
C SER A 268 -4.93 15.54 -12.46
N PRO A 269 -5.24 14.97 -13.66
CA PRO A 269 -5.76 13.61 -13.78
C PRO A 269 -4.80 12.56 -13.20
N SER A 270 -3.49 12.73 -13.39
CA SER A 270 -2.50 11.81 -12.84
C SER A 270 -2.46 11.84 -11.31
N LYS A 271 -2.64 13.01 -10.68
CA LYS A 271 -2.74 13.15 -9.22
C LYS A 271 -4.03 12.52 -8.68
N ILE A 272 -5.16 12.77 -9.34
CA ILE A 272 -6.46 12.17 -8.97
C ILE A 272 -6.40 10.64 -9.05
N PHE A 273 -5.79 10.09 -10.10
CA PHE A 273 -5.57 8.65 -10.24
C PHE A 273 -4.75 8.08 -9.08
N LEU A 274 -3.65 8.73 -8.69
CA LEU A 274 -2.83 8.28 -7.56
C LEU A 274 -3.60 8.33 -6.24
N ILE A 275 -4.35 9.42 -5.98
CA ILE A 275 -5.22 9.52 -4.80
C ILE A 275 -6.22 8.36 -4.77
N ASN A 276 -6.90 8.08 -5.89
CA ASN A 276 -7.85 6.98 -5.99
C ASN A 276 -7.17 5.62 -5.66
N CYS A 277 -5.97 5.38 -6.21
CA CYS A 277 -5.20 4.16 -5.96
C CYS A 277 -4.81 4.00 -4.49
N LEU A 278 -4.27 5.06 -3.87
CA LEU A 278 -3.86 5.05 -2.47
C LEU A 278 -5.05 4.87 -1.54
N CYS A 279 -6.19 5.51 -1.81
CA CYS A 279 -7.42 5.32 -1.05
C CYS A 279 -7.95 3.89 -1.14
N ALA A 280 -7.87 3.27 -2.32
CA ALA A 280 -8.29 1.87 -2.51
C ALA A 280 -7.41 0.88 -1.72
N ILE A 281 -6.17 1.26 -1.41
CA ILE A 281 -5.29 0.51 -0.50
C ILE A 281 -5.62 0.82 0.97
N GLN A 282 -5.82 2.09 1.31
CA GLN A 282 -6.00 2.56 2.68
C GLN A 282 -7.31 2.05 3.31
N GLN A 283 -8.42 2.09 2.57
CA GLN A 283 -9.77 1.82 3.12
C GLN A 283 -9.90 0.41 3.71
N PRO A 284 -9.52 -0.69 3.03
CA PRO A 284 -9.66 -2.03 3.59
C PRO A 284 -8.72 -2.29 4.76
N LEU A 285 -7.52 -1.68 4.75
CA LEU A 285 -6.50 -1.87 5.78
C LEU A 285 -6.81 -1.11 7.08
N SER A 286 -7.68 -0.10 7.04
CA SER A 286 -8.06 0.74 8.20
C SER A 286 -8.52 -0.01 9.44
N ARG A 287 -9.05 -1.24 9.28
CA ARG A 287 -9.55 -2.08 10.38
C ARG A 287 -8.46 -2.91 11.05
N HIS A 288 -7.26 -2.97 10.48
CA HIS A 288 -6.17 -3.84 10.93
C HIS A 288 -5.10 -3.04 11.66
N LYS A 289 -4.99 -3.22 12.98
CA LYS A 289 -4.01 -2.51 13.82
C LYS A 289 -2.56 -2.73 13.37
N VAL A 290 -2.25 -3.91 12.83
CA VAL A 290 -0.92 -4.25 12.30
C VAL A 290 -0.49 -3.37 11.13
N ALA A 291 -1.43 -2.73 10.43
CA ALA A 291 -1.14 -1.85 9.30
C ALA A 291 -1.10 -0.37 9.69
N ALA A 292 -1.27 0.00 10.97
CA ALA A 292 -1.42 1.40 11.39
C ALA A 292 -0.21 2.28 11.00
N GLY A 293 1.02 1.75 11.13
CA GLY A 293 2.23 2.45 10.73
C GLY A 293 2.25 2.76 9.23
N TYR A 294 1.88 1.77 8.41
CA TYR A 294 1.80 1.93 6.96
C TYR A 294 0.64 2.84 6.52
N LEU A 295 -0.51 2.78 7.19
CA LEU A 295 -1.66 3.65 6.93
C LEU A 295 -1.34 5.13 7.16
N LYS A 296 -0.50 5.44 8.14
CA LYS A 296 -0.01 6.81 8.37
C LYS A 296 0.80 7.30 7.17
N LYS A 297 1.73 6.47 6.67
CA LYS A 297 2.52 6.78 5.46
C LYS A 297 1.61 7.02 4.24
N LEU A 298 0.60 6.16 4.04
CA LEU A 298 -0.38 6.34 2.96
C LEU A 298 -1.17 7.65 3.10
N GLY A 299 -1.56 8.02 4.33
CA GLY A 299 -2.23 9.29 4.62
C GLY A 299 -1.37 10.49 4.19
N GLU A 300 -0.09 10.50 4.61
CA GLU A 300 0.86 11.55 4.23
C GLU A 300 1.04 11.63 2.69
N MET A 301 1.08 10.49 1.99
CA MET A 301 1.14 10.47 0.52
C MET A 301 -0.12 11.05 -0.13
N ILE A 302 -1.31 10.71 0.38
CA ILE A 302 -2.59 11.24 -0.12
C ILE A 302 -2.64 12.75 0.09
N GLU A 303 -2.28 13.23 1.28
CA GLU A 303 -2.23 14.66 1.61
C GLU A 303 -1.26 15.43 0.70
N ASN A 304 -0.06 14.88 0.46
CA ASN A 304 0.92 15.48 -0.45
C ASN A 304 0.40 15.57 -1.89
N HIS A 305 -0.25 14.53 -2.39
CA HIS A 305 -0.87 14.56 -3.73
C HIS A 305 -2.07 15.51 -3.79
N MET A 306 -2.85 15.60 -2.70
CA MET A 306 -3.98 16.53 -2.59
C MET A 306 -3.49 17.98 -2.63
N HIS A 307 -2.50 18.32 -1.81
CA HIS A 307 -1.93 19.67 -1.77
C HIS A 307 -1.37 20.07 -3.14
N SER A 308 -0.59 19.19 -3.77
CA SER A 308 -0.06 19.40 -5.11
C SER A 308 -1.15 19.55 -6.18
N LEU A 309 -2.27 18.83 -6.07
CA LEU A 309 -3.42 18.98 -6.96
C LEU A 309 -4.07 20.34 -6.77
N VAL A 310 -4.34 20.75 -5.52
CA VAL A 310 -4.95 22.04 -5.17
C VAL A 310 -4.07 23.20 -5.67
N GLU A 311 -2.77 23.17 -5.41
CA GLU A 311 -1.83 24.20 -5.87
C GLU A 311 -1.87 24.36 -7.40
N LYS A 312 -1.90 23.24 -8.13
CA LYS A 312 -1.94 23.25 -9.60
C LYS A 312 -3.25 23.78 -10.15
N GLU A 313 -4.37 23.42 -9.54
CA GLU A 313 -5.68 23.96 -9.94
C GLU A 313 -5.78 25.46 -9.65
N VAL A 314 -5.29 25.91 -8.48
CA VAL A 314 -5.24 27.34 -8.13
C VAL A 314 -4.33 28.10 -9.10
N GLU A 315 -3.14 27.57 -9.43
CA GLU A 315 -2.24 28.14 -10.44
C GLU A 315 -2.94 28.25 -11.80
N ALA A 316 -3.66 27.20 -12.22
CA ALA A 316 -4.37 27.17 -13.49
C ALA A 316 -5.52 28.21 -13.52
N ILE A 317 -6.31 28.31 -12.46
CA ILE A 317 -7.39 29.30 -12.33
C ILE A 317 -6.81 30.72 -12.35
N LEU A 318 -5.79 31.01 -11.55
CA LEU A 318 -5.14 32.32 -11.54
C LEU A 318 -4.48 32.65 -12.88
N SER A 319 -3.92 31.66 -13.58
CA SER A 319 -3.35 31.85 -14.91
C SER A 319 -4.42 32.17 -15.95
N ARG A 320 -5.59 31.53 -15.88
CA ARG A 320 -6.74 31.84 -16.75
C ARG A 320 -7.27 33.25 -16.53
N CYS A 321 -7.16 33.77 -15.30
CA CYS A 321 -7.51 35.15 -14.96
C CYS A 321 -6.41 36.17 -15.29
N GLY A 322 -5.22 35.73 -15.73
CA GLY A 322 -4.06 36.61 -15.89
C GLY A 322 -3.47 37.13 -14.56
N LEU A 323 -3.86 36.56 -13.42
CA LEU A 323 -3.42 36.94 -12.07
C LEU A 323 -2.17 36.17 -11.61
N SER A 324 -1.88 35.01 -12.20
CA SER A 324 -0.77 34.14 -11.76
C SER A 324 0.59 34.85 -11.78
N GLN A 325 0.98 35.47 -12.90
CA GLN A 325 2.26 36.19 -13.01
C GLN A 325 2.27 37.47 -12.18
N LYS A 326 1.10 38.06 -11.93
CA LYS A 326 0.95 39.31 -11.17
C LYS A 326 1.05 39.11 -9.67
N MET A 327 0.82 37.88 -9.18
CA MET A 327 0.83 37.55 -7.75
C MET A 327 2.16 37.88 -7.08
N HIS A 328 3.28 37.73 -7.79
CA HIS A 328 4.61 38.07 -7.29
C HIS A 328 4.75 39.57 -6.96
N TYR A 329 4.13 40.48 -7.74
CA TYR A 329 4.17 41.91 -7.46
C TYR A 329 3.43 42.27 -6.15
N PHE A 330 2.27 41.66 -5.93
CA PHE A 330 1.49 41.86 -4.70
C PHE A 330 2.24 41.33 -3.47
N GLN A 331 2.82 40.12 -3.56
CA GLN A 331 3.65 39.56 -2.50
C GLN A 331 4.87 40.43 -2.18
N LYS A 332 5.55 40.96 -3.22
CA LYS A 332 6.68 41.87 -3.04
C LYS A 332 6.27 43.16 -2.33
N SER A 333 5.13 43.76 -2.70
CA SER A 333 4.64 44.98 -2.06
C SER A 333 4.31 44.81 -0.58
N LEU A 334 3.83 43.63 -0.18
CA LEU A 334 3.47 43.32 1.21
C LEU A 334 4.71 42.96 2.05
N ASN A 335 5.72 42.30 1.47
CA ASN A 335 6.93 41.90 2.19
C ASN A 335 7.96 43.04 2.38
N GLU A 336 7.89 44.11 1.56
CA GLU A 336 8.76 45.29 1.69
C GLU A 336 8.40 46.22 2.88
N GLU A 337 7.47 45.81 3.75
CA GLU A 337 7.11 46.48 5.02
C GLU A 337 8.30 46.79 5.95
N GLY A 338 9.49 46.21 5.73
CA GLY A 338 10.67 46.41 6.56
C GLY A 338 11.83 47.24 5.98
N ARG A 339 11.85 47.63 4.70
CA ARG A 339 13.02 48.31 4.09
C ARG A 339 12.62 49.43 3.12
N THR A 340 12.63 50.66 3.63
CA THR A 340 12.88 51.92 2.90
C THR A 340 12.22 52.11 1.52
N ALA A 341 11.09 52.83 1.49
CA ALA A 341 10.69 53.90 0.55
C ALA A 341 11.20 53.93 -0.93
N ALA A 342 11.49 52.79 -1.56
CA ALA A 342 12.05 52.73 -2.92
C ALA A 342 11.52 51.54 -3.75
N GLY A 343 10.30 51.08 -3.46
CA GLY A 343 9.54 50.21 -4.37
C GLY A 343 8.76 51.07 -5.35
N THR A 344 8.85 50.80 -6.65
CA THR A 344 7.94 51.40 -7.65
C THR A 344 6.50 51.10 -7.26
N PRO A 345 5.62 52.11 -7.11
CA PRO A 345 4.21 51.90 -6.80
C PRO A 345 3.58 50.91 -7.78
N LEU A 346 2.72 50.00 -7.29
CA LEU A 346 2.06 49.01 -8.15
C LEU A 346 1.29 49.66 -9.32
N VAL A 347 0.79 50.89 -9.15
CA VAL A 347 0.09 51.60 -10.23
C VAL A 347 0.97 51.96 -11.43
N GLU A 348 2.30 52.07 -11.23
CA GLU A 348 3.26 52.46 -12.27
C GLU A 348 3.76 51.27 -13.11
N ILE A 349 3.50 50.04 -12.67
CA ILE A 349 3.84 48.82 -13.40
C ILE A 349 2.69 48.52 -14.37
N GLU A 350 2.98 48.38 -15.68
CA GLU A 350 1.96 48.15 -16.72
C GLU A 350 1.05 46.94 -16.41
N ASP A 351 1.62 45.86 -15.86
CA ASP A 351 0.91 44.64 -15.50
C ASP A 351 -0.07 44.81 -14.32
N THR A 352 0.19 45.76 -13.41
CA THR A 352 -0.71 46.07 -12.27
C THR A 352 -1.43 47.41 -12.43
N SER A 353 -1.48 47.93 -13.66
CA SER A 353 -2.28 49.10 -13.99
C SER A 353 -3.78 48.88 -13.66
N PRO A 354 -4.54 49.94 -13.30
CA PRO A 354 -5.95 49.81 -12.91
C PRO A 354 -6.82 49.13 -13.97
N LEU A 355 -6.57 49.40 -15.26
CA LEU A 355 -7.28 48.77 -16.38
C LEU A 355 -6.99 47.27 -16.41
N SER A 356 -5.71 46.89 -16.41
CA SER A 356 -5.29 45.49 -16.46
C SER A 356 -5.80 44.68 -15.26
N LEU A 357 -5.78 45.29 -14.06
CA LEU A 357 -6.28 44.63 -12.85
C LEU A 357 -7.80 44.50 -12.84
N SER A 358 -8.53 45.50 -13.36
CA SER A 358 -10.00 45.43 -13.48
C SER A 358 -10.46 44.32 -14.42
N GLU A 359 -9.73 44.08 -15.52
CA GLU A 359 -10.01 42.99 -16.46
C GLU A 359 -9.74 41.63 -15.84
N CYS A 360 -8.61 41.48 -15.15
CA CYS A 360 -8.25 40.26 -14.41
C CYS A 360 -9.26 39.94 -13.29
N LEU A 361 -9.67 40.93 -12.50
CA LEU A 361 -10.66 40.74 -11.43
C LEU A 361 -12.05 40.43 -11.99
N ARG A 362 -12.44 41.03 -13.12
CA ARG A 362 -13.69 40.67 -13.82
C ARG A 362 -13.66 39.21 -14.28
N ALA A 363 -12.55 38.74 -14.85
CA ALA A 363 -12.39 37.34 -15.24
C ALA A 363 -12.44 36.41 -14.01
N PHE A 364 -11.77 36.77 -12.91
CA PHE A 364 -11.78 36.04 -11.65
C PHE A 364 -13.17 35.90 -11.06
N PHE A 365 -13.93 36.99 -10.97
CA PHE A 365 -15.32 36.94 -10.48
C PHE A 365 -16.24 36.19 -11.45
N GLY A 366 -16.01 36.27 -12.76
CA GLY A 366 -16.75 35.47 -13.75
C GLY A 366 -16.58 33.95 -13.56
N LEU A 367 -15.40 33.50 -13.12
CA LEU A 367 -15.15 32.10 -12.77
C LEU A 367 -15.77 31.70 -11.43
N ILE A 368 -15.62 32.53 -10.40
CA ILE A 368 -16.13 32.23 -9.05
C ILE A 368 -17.66 32.25 -9.00
N LEU A 369 -18.30 33.19 -9.70
CA LEU A 369 -19.75 33.33 -9.74
C LEU A 369 -20.43 32.39 -10.74
N GLY A 370 -19.65 31.59 -11.49
CA GLY A 370 -20.16 30.51 -12.34
C GLY A 370 -20.65 30.92 -13.72
N ASN A 371 -20.27 32.09 -14.23
CA ASN A 371 -20.76 32.58 -15.53
C ASN A 371 -20.05 31.96 -16.75
N GLU A 372 -18.79 31.51 -16.62
CA GLU A 372 -18.00 31.01 -17.76
C GLU A 372 -17.37 29.62 -17.55
N SER A 373 -17.04 29.24 -16.32
CA SER A 373 -16.72 27.87 -15.90
C SER A 373 -16.62 27.83 -14.38
N SER A 374 -17.35 26.93 -13.73
CA SER A 374 -17.33 26.77 -12.28
C SER A 374 -15.98 26.25 -11.77
N LEU A 375 -15.80 26.33 -10.45
CA LEU A 375 -14.68 25.74 -9.75
C LEU A 375 -14.60 24.22 -10.00
N PRO A 376 -13.40 23.62 -9.96
CA PRO A 376 -13.24 22.20 -10.20
C PRO A 376 -14.01 21.36 -9.18
N GLU A 377 -14.91 20.50 -9.65
CA GLU A 377 -15.71 19.61 -8.80
C GLU A 377 -15.02 18.27 -8.52
N PHE A 378 -13.88 17.99 -9.16
CA PHE A 378 -13.10 16.76 -9.01
C PHE A 378 -13.96 15.47 -9.12
N GLU A 379 -14.86 15.41 -10.10
CA GLU A 379 -15.81 14.28 -10.29
C GLU A 379 -15.11 12.91 -10.36
N LEU A 380 -13.93 12.87 -10.98
CA LEU A 380 -13.12 11.65 -11.14
C LEU A 380 -12.43 11.19 -9.84
N MET A 381 -12.45 12.00 -8.78
CA MET A 381 -12.00 11.57 -7.46
C MET A 381 -13.07 10.67 -6.85
N GLN A 382 -12.74 9.41 -6.57
CA GLN A 382 -13.73 8.40 -6.21
C GLN A 382 -14.25 8.55 -4.77
N VAL A 383 -13.46 9.15 -3.87
CA VAL A 383 -13.83 9.32 -2.46
C VAL A 383 -14.54 10.66 -2.28
N PRO A 384 -15.85 10.69 -1.94
CA PRO A 384 -16.63 11.94 -1.87
C PRO A 384 -16.11 12.93 -0.82
N LYS A 385 -15.62 12.43 0.33
CA LYS A 385 -15.05 13.27 1.39
C LYS A 385 -13.82 14.05 0.88
N LEU A 386 -12.92 13.37 0.18
CA LEU A 386 -11.73 13.98 -0.38
C LEU A 386 -12.07 14.96 -1.50
N ARG A 387 -13.13 14.69 -2.28
CA ARG A 387 -13.64 15.62 -3.29
C ARG A 387 -14.09 16.94 -2.66
N SER A 388 -14.93 16.87 -1.62
CA SER A 388 -15.36 18.07 -0.89
C SER A 388 -14.20 18.81 -0.25
N GLU A 389 -13.23 18.07 0.30
CA GLU A 389 -12.04 18.64 0.93
C GLU A 389 -11.15 19.37 -0.10
N ALA A 390 -10.90 18.78 -1.27
CA ALA A 390 -10.16 19.39 -2.36
C ALA A 390 -10.83 20.70 -2.82
N GLY A 391 -12.16 20.68 -3.03
CA GLY A 391 -12.92 21.85 -3.42
C GLY A 391 -12.83 22.99 -2.39
N VAL A 392 -13.00 22.66 -1.10
CA VAL A 392 -12.84 23.63 0.00
C VAL A 392 -11.42 24.19 0.07
N GLN A 393 -10.39 23.36 -0.15
CA GLN A 393 -9.00 23.81 -0.17
C GLN A 393 -8.72 24.76 -1.36
N VAL A 394 -9.21 24.44 -2.57
CA VAL A 394 -9.11 25.36 -3.73
C VAL A 394 -9.80 26.69 -3.43
N ALA A 395 -11.04 26.65 -2.92
CA ALA A 395 -11.78 27.83 -2.53
C ALA A 395 -11.01 28.68 -1.51
N ARG A 396 -10.44 28.04 -0.48
CA ARG A 396 -9.65 28.71 0.55
C ARG A 396 -8.42 29.39 -0.03
N SER A 397 -7.64 28.70 -0.85
CA SER A 397 -6.44 29.26 -1.48
C SER A 397 -6.76 30.40 -2.45
N LEU A 398 -7.89 30.34 -3.18
CA LEU A 398 -8.34 31.45 -4.03
C LEU A 398 -8.77 32.67 -3.20
N ALA A 399 -9.45 32.46 -2.06
CA ALA A 399 -9.82 33.53 -1.15
C ALA A 399 -8.59 34.19 -0.50
N GLU A 400 -7.56 33.40 -0.17
CA GLU A 400 -6.28 33.90 0.33
C GLU A 400 -5.55 34.72 -0.74
N ALA A 401 -5.48 34.22 -1.97
CA ALA A 401 -4.92 34.95 -3.10
C ALA A 401 -5.65 36.28 -3.34
N TYR A 402 -6.99 36.29 -3.26
CA TYR A 402 -7.77 37.52 -3.36
C TYR A 402 -7.52 38.47 -2.19
N THR A 403 -7.39 37.95 -0.97
CA THR A 403 -7.03 38.77 0.22
C THR A 403 -5.73 39.54 -0.03
N LEU A 404 -4.70 38.88 -0.56
CA LEU A 404 -3.42 39.51 -0.87
C LEU A 404 -3.55 40.62 -1.94
N ILE A 405 -4.34 40.38 -2.98
CA ILE A 405 -4.61 41.39 -4.01
C ILE A 405 -5.37 42.57 -3.39
N TYR A 406 -6.40 42.30 -2.59
CA TYR A 406 -7.23 43.32 -1.96
C TYR A 406 -6.42 44.20 -0.99
N THR A 407 -5.59 43.60 -0.14
CA THR A 407 -4.74 44.35 0.80
C THR A 407 -3.73 45.22 0.06
N ALA A 408 -3.13 44.71 -1.03
CA ALA A 408 -2.21 45.49 -1.86
C ALA A 408 -2.91 46.64 -2.59
N ILE A 409 -4.15 46.46 -3.09
CA ILE A 409 -4.91 47.55 -3.73
C ILE A 409 -5.30 48.62 -2.71
N MET A 410 -5.69 48.23 -1.51
CA MET A 410 -6.14 49.15 -0.45
C MET A 410 -5.00 49.90 0.24
N ASP A 411 -3.75 49.47 0.04
CA ASP A 411 -2.57 50.12 0.59
C ASP A 411 -2.32 51.49 -0.10
N PRO A 412 -2.36 52.62 0.65
CA PRO A 412 -2.11 53.95 0.09
C PRO A 412 -0.75 54.10 -0.59
N ARG A 413 0.24 53.29 -0.23
CA ARG A 413 1.59 53.30 -0.82
C ARG A 413 1.60 52.93 -2.29
N ASN A 414 0.60 52.18 -2.75
CA ASN A 414 0.52 51.66 -4.11
C ASN A 414 -0.15 52.62 -5.11
N GLY A 415 -0.68 53.75 -4.63
CA GLY A 415 -1.06 54.90 -5.48
C GLY A 415 -2.35 54.75 -6.27
N TYR A 416 -3.22 53.78 -5.96
CA TYR A 416 -4.51 53.63 -6.63
C TYR A 416 -5.47 54.78 -6.23
N ALA A 417 -5.97 55.53 -7.21
CA ALA A 417 -6.83 56.69 -6.99
C ALA A 417 -8.21 56.34 -6.41
N GLU A 418 -8.79 55.21 -6.82
CA GLU A 418 -10.08 54.69 -6.34
C GLU A 418 -10.03 53.19 -6.05
N PRO A 419 -9.37 52.76 -4.96
CA PRO A 419 -9.19 51.33 -4.67
C PRO A 419 -10.52 50.58 -4.46
N GLN A 420 -11.55 51.28 -3.99
CA GLN A 420 -12.90 50.72 -3.77
C GLN A 420 -13.68 50.45 -5.06
N SER A 421 -13.42 51.19 -6.15
CA SER A 421 -14.08 50.95 -7.44
C SER A 421 -13.47 49.75 -8.17
N LEU A 422 -12.18 49.50 -7.93
CA LEU A 422 -11.40 48.38 -8.48
C LEU A 422 -11.64 47.05 -7.74
N ALA A 423 -11.62 47.07 -6.40
CA ALA A 423 -11.85 45.90 -5.55
C ALA A 423 -13.18 46.02 -4.79
N ARG A 424 -14.28 45.80 -5.52
CA ARG A 424 -15.66 46.05 -5.02
C ARG A 424 -16.09 45.18 -3.84
N HIS A 425 -15.53 43.98 -3.72
CA HIS A 425 -15.94 43.00 -2.72
C HIS A 425 -14.86 42.84 -1.64
N PRO A 426 -15.16 43.01 -0.35
CA PRO A 426 -14.20 42.68 0.69
C PRO A 426 -13.91 41.17 0.73
N PRO A 427 -12.73 40.74 1.22
CA PRO A 427 -12.36 39.32 1.26
C PRO A 427 -13.37 38.42 1.98
N ASP A 428 -14.04 38.92 3.02
CA ASP A 428 -15.10 38.19 3.74
C ASP A 428 -16.29 37.85 2.83
N GLN A 429 -16.65 38.78 1.94
CA GLN A 429 -17.72 38.53 0.96
C GLN A 429 -17.31 37.46 -0.06
N ILE A 430 -16.03 37.43 -0.45
CA ILE A 430 -15.50 36.40 -1.36
C ILE A 430 -15.47 35.03 -0.69
N ARG A 431 -15.14 34.95 0.59
CA ARG A 431 -15.23 33.69 1.38
C ARG A 431 -16.66 33.15 1.40
N ILE A 432 -17.65 34.02 1.64
CA ILE A 432 -19.08 33.65 1.61
C ILE A 432 -19.51 33.14 0.24
N ILE A 433 -19.11 33.83 -0.84
CA ILE A 433 -19.42 33.42 -2.22
C ILE A 433 -18.82 32.05 -2.54
N LEU A 434 -17.62 31.76 -2.03
CA LEU A 434 -16.92 30.50 -2.20
C LEU A 434 -17.42 29.40 -1.25
N GLY A 435 -18.35 29.71 -0.34
CA GLY A 435 -18.96 28.76 0.59
C GLY A 435 -18.02 28.26 1.71
N ILE A 436 -17.05 29.07 2.12
CA ILE A 436 -16.01 28.71 3.12
C ILE A 436 -16.00 29.60 4.36
#